data_AF-A0AAU7B0H2-F1
#
_entry.id   AF-A0AAU7B0H2-F1
#
_cell.length_a   1.000
_cell.length_b   1.000
_cell.length_c   1.000
_cell.angle_alpha   90.00
_cell.angle_beta   90.00
_cell.angle_gamma   90.00
#
_symmetry.space_group_name_H-M   'P 1'
#
loop_
_entity.id
_entity.type
_entity.pdbx_description
1 polymer ?
#
loop_
_entity_poly.entity_id
_entity_poly.type
_entity_poly.pdbx_seq_one_letter_code
_entity_poly.pdbx_strand_id
1 'polypeptide(L)'
;MTAYLPHPVTSHDELQAELTRAFEHLQGALAAGSPVVVLLEERNVQATEEPLAAALAHGLIGLVRAAAIEGRQAGWHVAALSYLPHTDDAELQRWVGSLAASASTSGSLVRLGGEHLGRVAV
;
A
#
# COMPACT_ATOMS: atom_id res chain seq x y z
N MET A 1 -12.06 -5.58 7.71
CA MET A 1 -10.86 -4.81 7.33
C MET A 1 -9.71 -5.78 7.20
N THR A 2 -8.95 -5.70 6.12
CA THR A 2 -7.75 -6.52 5.91
C THR A 2 -6.56 -5.61 5.60
N ALA A 3 -5.43 -5.87 6.26
CA ALA A 3 -4.15 -5.30 5.86
C ALA A 3 -3.50 -6.24 4.85
N TYR A 4 -3.01 -5.70 3.73
CA TYR A 4 -2.22 -6.45 2.75
C TYR A 4 -0.75 -6.05 2.89
N LEU A 5 0.09 -6.99 3.27
CA LEU A 5 1.54 -6.82 3.31
C LEU A 5 2.16 -7.62 2.15
N PRO A 6 2.79 -6.96 1.18
CA PRO A 6 3.42 -7.66 0.07
C PRO A 6 4.64 -8.47 0.53
N HIS A 7 4.89 -9.58 -0.14
CA HIS A 7 6.11 -10.35 0.05
C HIS A 7 7.30 -9.65 -0.63
N PRO A 8 8.52 -9.75 -0.08
CA PRO A 8 9.72 -9.31 -0.78
C PRO A 8 9.88 -10.04 -2.11
N VAL A 9 10.35 -9.32 -3.13
CA VAL A 9 10.56 -9.84 -4.49
C VAL A 9 12.01 -9.61 -4.92
N THR A 10 12.60 -10.62 -5.55
CA THR A 10 14.01 -10.64 -6.00
C THR A 10 14.15 -10.94 -7.49
N SER A 11 13.05 -11.29 -8.16
CA SER A 11 13.01 -11.52 -9.61
C SER A 11 11.78 -10.91 -10.26
N HIS A 12 11.80 -10.81 -11.59
CA HIS A 12 10.65 -10.37 -12.38
C HIS A 12 9.44 -11.31 -12.23
N ASP A 13 9.67 -12.62 -12.18
CA ASP A 13 8.58 -13.59 -12.05
C ASP A 13 7.91 -13.50 -10.68
N GLU A 14 8.68 -13.26 -9.62
CA GLU A 14 8.16 -12.98 -8.29
C GLU A 14 7.38 -11.65 -8.24
N LEU A 15 7.88 -10.61 -8.91
CA LEU A 15 7.15 -9.34 -9.05
C LEU A 15 5.78 -9.55 -9.70
N GLN A 16 5.73 -10.27 -10.82
CA GLN A 16 4.48 -10.57 -11.50
C GLN A 16 3.54 -11.39 -10.60
N ALA A 17 4.05 -12.43 -9.96
CA ALA A 17 3.27 -13.29 -9.08
C ALA A 17 2.69 -12.52 -7.88
N GLU A 18 3.47 -11.62 -7.28
CA GLU A 18 3.03 -10.83 -6.14
C GLU A 18 2.00 -9.76 -6.53
N LEU A 19 2.13 -9.14 -7.71
CA LEU A 19 1.10 -8.23 -8.23
C LEU A 19 -0.21 -8.96 -8.52
N THR A 20 -0.17 -10.17 -9.08
CA THR A 20 -1.36 -11.01 -9.28
C THR A 20 -2.01 -11.36 -7.95
N ARG A 21 -1.21 -11.80 -6.96
CA ARG A 21 -1.69 -12.11 -5.60
C ARG A 21 -2.38 -10.91 -4.94
N ALA A 22 -1.78 -9.72 -5.06
CA ALA A 22 -2.35 -8.50 -4.52
C ALA A 22 -3.69 -8.17 -5.19
N PHE A 23 -3.78 -8.28 -6.51
CA PHE A 23 -5.02 -8.08 -7.26
C PHE A 23 -6.13 -9.02 -6.77
N GLU A 24 -5.84 -10.32 -6.68
CA GLU A 24 -6.81 -11.33 -6.25
C GLU A 24 -7.26 -11.10 -4.80
N HIS A 25 -6.33 -10.75 -3.91
CA HIS A 25 -6.65 -10.42 -2.52
C HIS A 25 -7.57 -9.20 -2.42
N LEU A 26 -7.22 -8.11 -3.12
CA LEU A 26 -8.02 -6.89 -3.12
C LEU A 26 -9.41 -7.15 -3.70
N GLN A 27 -9.49 -7.85 -4.83
CA GLN A 27 -10.76 -8.20 -5.45
C GLN A 27 -11.66 -8.99 -4.48
N GLY A 28 -11.13 -10.04 -3.84
CA GLY A 28 -11.88 -10.86 -2.90
C GLY A 28 -12.35 -10.09 -1.67
N ALA A 29 -11.47 -9.30 -1.07
CA ALA A 29 -11.80 -8.51 0.12
C ALA A 29 -12.84 -7.41 -0.19
N LEU A 30 -12.66 -6.68 -1.29
CA LEU A 30 -13.57 -5.61 -1.70
C LEU A 30 -14.94 -6.14 -2.12
N ALA A 31 -14.99 -7.28 -2.81
CA ALA A 31 -16.25 -7.95 -3.14
C ALA A 31 -17.03 -8.38 -1.88
N ALA A 32 -16.31 -8.71 -0.80
CA ALA A 32 -16.89 -9.02 0.51
C ALA A 32 -17.21 -7.76 1.35
N GLY A 33 -17.07 -6.55 0.80
CA GLY A 33 -17.29 -5.29 1.51
C GLY A 33 -16.26 -4.99 2.61
N SER A 34 -15.12 -5.66 2.59
CA SER A 34 -14.04 -5.43 3.55
C SER A 34 -13.09 -4.35 3.04
N PRO A 35 -12.86 -3.26 3.80
CA PRO A 35 -11.86 -2.27 3.42
C PRO A 35 -10.46 -2.87 3.49
N VAL A 36 -9.60 -2.45 2.57
CA VAL A 36 -8.22 -2.96 2.43
C VAL A 36 -7.22 -1.83 2.64
N VAL A 37 -6.17 -2.08 3.44
CA VAL A 37 -5.03 -1.16 3.56
C VAL A 37 -3.77 -1.88 3.10
N VAL A 38 -3.15 -1.40 2.03
CA VAL A 38 -1.90 -1.95 1.50
C VAL A 38 -0.73 -1.30 2.23
N LEU A 39 0.11 -2.11 2.86
CA LEU A 39 1.28 -1.67 3.63
C LEU A 39 2.52 -1.67 2.74
N LEU A 40 3.25 -0.57 2.72
CA LEU A 40 4.44 -0.40 1.89
C LEU A 40 5.62 0.10 2.74
N GLU A 41 6.80 -0.51 2.61
CA GLU A 41 7.97 0.08 3.24
C GLU A 41 8.34 1.40 2.56
N GLU A 42 8.59 2.44 3.36
CA GLU A 42 8.82 3.80 2.89
C GLU A 42 9.99 3.89 1.90
N ARG A 43 11.08 3.15 2.12
CA ARG A 43 12.25 3.09 1.22
C ARG A 43 11.91 2.57 -0.18
N ASN A 44 10.94 1.67 -0.30
CA ASN A 44 10.47 1.13 -1.58
C ASN A 44 9.62 2.17 -2.32
N VAL A 45 8.79 2.92 -1.59
CA VAL A 45 8.02 4.04 -2.13
C VAL A 45 8.94 5.17 -2.59
N GLN A 46 10.01 5.43 -1.85
CA GLN A 46 11.01 6.43 -2.18
C GLN A 46 12.01 5.99 -3.27
N ALA A 47 12.00 4.71 -3.64
CA ALA A 47 12.91 4.12 -4.62
C ALA A 47 14.40 4.35 -4.29
N THR A 48 14.78 4.24 -3.01
CA THR A 48 16.15 4.50 -2.54
C THR A 48 17.04 3.26 -2.48
N GLU A 49 16.48 2.06 -2.68
CA GLU A 49 17.20 0.79 -2.61
C GLU A 49 16.98 -0.05 -3.89
N GLU A 50 16.21 -1.13 -3.80
CA GLU A 50 16.10 -2.15 -4.84
C GLU A 50 15.05 -1.80 -5.91
N PRO A 51 15.40 -1.76 -7.21
CA PRO A 51 14.47 -1.41 -8.28
C PRO A 51 13.21 -2.29 -8.35
N LEU A 52 13.33 -3.59 -8.06
CA LEU A 52 12.20 -4.52 -8.06
C LEU A 52 11.22 -4.22 -6.92
N ALA A 53 11.75 -3.91 -5.73
CA ALA A 53 10.93 -3.53 -4.58
C ALA A 53 10.21 -2.19 -4.83
N ALA A 54 10.90 -1.23 -5.47
CA ALA A 54 10.29 0.01 -5.90
C ALA A 54 9.20 -0.20 -6.96
N ALA A 55 9.45 -1.05 -7.97
CA ALA A 55 8.47 -1.40 -8.99
C ALA A 55 7.22 -2.03 -8.38
N LEU A 56 7.39 -2.96 -7.43
CA LEU A 56 6.28 -3.56 -6.70
C LEU A 56 5.46 -2.51 -5.94
N ALA A 57 6.11 -1.66 -5.14
CA ALA A 57 5.43 -0.63 -4.36
C ALA A 57 4.60 0.32 -5.25
N HIS A 58 5.15 0.75 -6.38
CA HIS A 58 4.47 1.64 -7.31
C HIS A 58 3.36 0.95 -8.10
N GLY A 59 3.52 -0.33 -8.44
CA GLY A 59 2.46 -1.16 -9.02
C GLY A 59 1.26 -1.29 -8.06
N LEU A 60 1.54 -1.53 -6.77
CA LEU A 60 0.51 -1.61 -5.73
C LEU A 60 -0.19 -0.26 -5.49
N ILE A 61 0.53 0.85 -5.51
CA ILE A 61 -0.09 2.21 -5.45
C ILE A 61 -1.02 2.43 -6.66
N GLY A 62 -0.59 2.01 -7.85
CA GLY A 62 -1.43 2.05 -9.06
C GLY A 62 -2.71 1.23 -8.90
N LEU A 63 -2.58 0.01 -8.39
CA LEU A 63 -3.71 -0.89 -8.13
C LEU A 63 -4.70 -0.31 -7.09
N VAL A 64 -4.20 0.25 -5.98
CA VAL A 64 -5.02 0.93 -4.96
C VAL A 64 -5.84 2.06 -5.60
N ARG A 65 -5.23 2.88 -6.45
CA ARG A 65 -5.92 3.97 -7.15
C ARG A 65 -6.98 3.47 -8.12
N ALA A 66 -6.65 2.45 -8.91
CA ALA A 66 -7.59 1.86 -9.87
C ALA A 66 -8.81 1.28 -9.16
N ALA A 67 -8.60 0.46 -8.13
CA ALA A 67 -9.67 -0.15 -7.35
C ALA A 67 -10.56 0.88 -6.64
N ALA A 68 -9.98 1.97 -6.12
CA ALA A 68 -10.76 3.05 -5.50
C ALA A 68 -11.64 3.82 -6.52
N ILE A 69 -11.17 3.98 -7.76
CA ILE A 69 -11.92 4.63 -8.83
C ILE A 69 -13.07 3.73 -9.30
N GLU A 70 -12.75 2.49 -9.66
CA GLU A 70 -13.71 1.51 -10.20
C GLU A 70 -14.77 1.14 -9.16
N GLY A 71 -14.35 0.95 -7.92
CA GLY A 71 -15.21 0.56 -6.82
C GLY A 71 -16.00 1.69 -6.16
N ARG A 72 -15.88 2.94 -6.64
CA ARG A 72 -16.53 4.10 -6.02
C ARG A 72 -18.04 3.94 -5.89
N GLN A 73 -18.70 3.48 -6.95
CA GLN A 73 -20.16 3.28 -6.93
C GLN A 73 -20.58 2.08 -6.05
N ALA A 74 -19.70 1.09 -5.91
CA ALA A 74 -19.91 -0.08 -5.06
C ALA A 74 -19.54 0.17 -3.58
N GLY A 75 -19.07 1.38 -3.24
CA GLY A 75 -18.63 1.72 -1.88
C GLY A 75 -17.32 1.05 -1.46
N TRP A 76 -16.50 0.60 -2.40
CA TRP A 76 -15.21 0.00 -2.10
C TRP A 76 -14.27 1.01 -1.47
N HIS A 77 -13.49 0.50 -0.51
CA HIS A 77 -12.56 1.31 0.23
C HIS A 77 -11.21 0.63 0.30
N VAL A 78 -10.23 1.28 -0.30
CA VAL A 78 -8.86 0.78 -0.36
C VAL A 78 -7.89 1.95 -0.24
N ALA A 79 -6.86 1.83 0.59
CA ALA A 79 -5.83 2.85 0.75
C ALA A 79 -4.45 2.20 0.84
N ALA A 80 -3.40 3.00 0.68
CA ALA A 80 -2.03 2.60 0.94
C ALA A 80 -1.48 3.34 2.17
N LEU A 81 -0.68 2.65 2.97
CA LEU A 81 0.06 3.21 4.09
C LEU A 81 1.53 2.87 3.90
N SER A 82 2.38 3.88 3.78
CA SER A 82 3.82 3.66 3.86
C SER A 82 4.32 3.82 5.30
N TYR A 83 5.31 3.02 5.69
CA TYR A 83 5.84 2.99 7.06
C TYR A 83 7.35 2.77 7.08
N LEU A 84 8.00 3.20 8.16
CA LEU A 84 9.41 2.88 8.43
C LEU A 84 9.52 1.49 9.09
N PRO A 85 10.57 0.68 8.82
CA PRO A 85 10.73 -0.66 9.40
C PRO A 85 10.72 -0.73 10.93
N HIS A 86 10.99 0.39 11.60
CA HIS A 86 11.00 0.51 13.07
C HIS A 86 9.74 1.19 13.63
N THR A 87 8.70 1.33 12.82
CA THR A 87 7.40 1.82 13.27
C THR A 87 6.81 0.83 14.27
N ASP A 88 6.31 1.32 15.39
CA ASP A 88 5.67 0.49 16.42
C ASP A 88 4.41 -0.20 15.87
N ASP A 89 4.23 -1.50 16.17
CA ASP A 89 3.11 -2.29 15.67
C ASP A 89 1.76 -1.70 16.11
N ALA A 90 1.65 -1.20 17.35
CA ALA A 90 0.40 -0.62 17.84
C ALA A 90 0.09 0.72 17.17
N GLU A 91 1.11 1.49 16.79
CA GLU A 91 0.95 2.67 15.94
C GLU A 91 0.51 2.28 14.52
N LEU A 92 1.16 1.29 13.90
CA LEU A 92 0.80 0.82 12.56
C LEU A 92 -0.65 0.34 12.51
N GLN A 93 -1.08 -0.48 13.49
CA GLN A 93 -2.46 -0.96 13.58
C GLN A 93 -3.47 0.16 13.79
N ARG A 94 -3.12 1.19 14.57
CA ARG A 94 -3.97 2.37 14.77
C ARG A 94 -4.21 3.11 13.45
N TRP A 95 -3.17 3.29 12.65
CA TRP A 95 -3.27 3.92 11.34
C TRP A 95 -4.05 3.09 10.34
N VAL A 96 -3.81 1.77 10.30
CA VAL A 96 -4.60 0.84 9.48
C VAL A 96 -6.09 0.94 9.83
N GLY A 97 -6.43 0.88 11.12
CA GLY A 97 -7.81 1.04 11.59
C GLY A 97 -8.42 2.38 11.22
N SER A 98 -7.67 3.48 11.39
CA SER A 98 -8.12 4.82 11.01
C SER A 98 -8.36 4.95 9.50
N LEU A 99 -7.47 4.40 8.68
CA LEU A 99 -7.59 4.46 7.23
C LEU A 99 -8.76 3.65 6.73
N ALA A 100 -8.99 2.46 7.29
CA ALA A 100 -10.12 1.60 6.92
C ALA A 100 -11.49 2.12 7.39
N ALA A 101 -11.52 2.99 8.41
CA ALA A 101 -12.76 3.62 8.86
C ALA A 101 -13.12 4.89 8.06
N SER A 102 -12.19 5.44 7.26
CA SER A 102 -12.33 6.73 6.59
C SER A 102 -12.51 6.59 5.07
N ALA A 103 -13.74 6.61 4.58
CA ALA A 103 -14.01 6.53 3.13
C ALA A 103 -13.32 7.65 2.30
N SER A 104 -13.03 8.80 2.91
CA SER A 104 -12.32 9.92 2.26
C SER A 104 -10.86 9.63 1.91
N THR A 105 -10.26 8.58 2.46
CA THR A 105 -8.86 8.19 2.15
C THR A 105 -8.75 7.15 1.05
N SER A 106 -9.88 6.72 0.46
CA SER A 106 -9.85 5.73 -0.62
C SER A 106 -9.02 6.21 -1.82
N GLY A 107 -8.11 5.36 -2.30
CA GLY A 107 -7.17 5.67 -3.39
C GLY A 107 -5.95 6.50 -2.99
N SER A 108 -5.82 6.86 -1.71
CA SER A 108 -4.71 7.67 -1.22
C SER A 108 -3.53 6.82 -0.73
N LEU A 109 -2.34 7.43 -0.74
CA LEU A 109 -1.16 6.94 -0.04
C LEU A 109 -0.92 7.87 1.15
N VAL A 110 -0.96 7.33 2.36
CA VAL A 110 -0.60 8.04 3.59
C VAL A 110 0.76 7.57 4.05
N ARG A 111 1.62 8.52 4.45
CA ARG A 111 2.98 8.24 4.92
C ARG A 111 3.04 8.29 6.44
N LEU A 112 3.47 7.21 7.07
CA LEU A 112 3.69 7.09 8.51
C LEU A 112 5.18 7.21 8.81
N GLY A 113 5.57 8.39 9.27
CA GLY A 113 6.97 8.79 9.38
C GLY A 113 7.44 9.53 8.12
N GLY A 114 8.48 10.35 8.27
CA GLY A 114 8.99 11.19 7.20
C GLY A 114 10.50 11.29 7.23
N GLU A 115 11.18 10.50 6.40
CA GLU A 115 12.46 10.94 5.87
C GLU A 115 12.16 11.89 4.71
N HIS A 116 12.56 13.15 4.86
CA HIS A 116 12.45 14.13 3.79
C HIS A 116 13.59 13.86 2.80
N LEU A 117 13.28 13.31 1.63
CA LEU A 117 14.18 13.35 0.48
C LEU A 117 14.27 14.80 -0.03
N GLY A 118 15.06 15.58 0.68
CA GLY A 118 15.51 16.91 0.31
C GLY A 118 16.98 16.96 0.67
N ARG A 119 17.83 16.58 -0.27
CA ARG A 119 19.27 16.82 -0.17
C ARG A 119 19.47 18.33 -0.06
N VAL A 120 19.71 18.86 1.14
CA VAL A 120 20.41 20.14 1.25
C VAL A 120 21.86 19.79 0.94
N ALA A 121 22.28 20.09 -0.28
CA ALA A 121 23.70 20.16 -0.58
C ALA A 121 24.29 21.24 0.33
N VAL A 122 25.09 20.83 1.31
CA VAL A 122 26.08 21.69 1.97
C VAL A 122 27.43 21.33 1.38
#